data_AF-A0A0D2FFS6-F1
#
_entry.id   AF-A0A0D2FFS6-F1
#
_cell.length_a   1.000
_cell.length_b   1.000
_cell.length_c   1.000
_cell.angle_alpha   90.00
_cell.angle_beta   90.00
_cell.angle_gamma   90.00
#
_symmetry.space_group_name_H-M   'P 1'
#
loop_
_entity.id
_entity.type
_entity.pdbx_description
1 polymer ?
#
loop_
_entity_poly.entity_id
_entity_poly.type
_entity_poly.pdbx_seq_one_letter_code
_entity_poly.pdbx_strand_id
1 'polypeptide(L)'
;MNPKMRPAWAKRMCELLRPSPRANLICLEFPTTKPAEVGGPPWASPPKAYLEHLSHPGEEVKYDAEGEVKMNPLAPSSPGALERVGHWHPADTHKVGKDADGNVEDYISVWRHR
;
A
#
# COMPACT_ATOMS: atom_id res chain seq x y z
N MET A 1 -1.43 -9.22 0.83
CA MET A 1 -0.16 -10.00 0.75
C MET A 1 0.45 -10.16 2.14
N ASN A 2 1.11 -11.30 2.45
CA ASN A 2 1.76 -11.52 3.75
C ASN A 2 2.73 -10.36 4.05
N PRO A 3 2.66 -9.71 5.23
CA PRO A 3 3.50 -8.57 5.59
C PRO A 3 5.00 -8.77 5.35
N LYS A 4 5.52 -9.98 5.59
CA LYS A 4 6.95 -10.30 5.42
C LYS A 4 7.43 -10.22 3.96
N MET A 5 6.51 -10.31 2.99
CA MET A 5 6.84 -10.24 1.57
C MET A 5 6.73 -8.82 1.00
N ARG A 6 6.15 -7.87 1.75
CA ARG A 6 5.88 -6.50 1.26
C ARG A 6 7.14 -5.73 0.85
N PRO A 7 8.26 -5.79 1.59
CA PRO A 7 9.49 -5.12 1.14
C PRO A 7 9.97 -5.60 -0.23
N ALA A 8 10.05 -6.92 -0.41
CA ALA A 8 10.51 -7.53 -1.66
C ALA A 8 9.56 -7.24 -2.83
N TRP A 9 8.25 -7.26 -2.57
CA TRP A 9 7.25 -6.87 -3.55
C TRP A 9 7.38 -5.41 -3.95
N ALA A 10 7.53 -4.50 -3.00
CA ALA A 10 7.66 -3.08 -3.28
C ALA A 10 8.90 -2.80 -4.13
N LYS A 11 10.04 -3.38 -3.76
CA LYS A 11 11.27 -3.33 -4.58
C LYS A 11 11.01 -3.81 -6.00
N ARG A 12 10.37 -4.97 -6.16
CA ARG A 12 10.11 -5.54 -7.48
C ARG A 12 9.19 -4.66 -8.32
N MET A 13 8.15 -4.08 -7.74
CA MET A 13 7.23 -3.20 -8.46
C MET A 13 7.91 -1.90 -8.88
N CYS A 14 8.80 -1.34 -8.05
CA CYS A 14 9.59 -0.16 -8.40
C CYS A 14 10.57 -0.44 -9.55
N GLU A 15 11.23 -1.60 -9.56
CA GLU A 15 12.15 -2.01 -10.62
C GLU A 15 11.46 -2.27 -11.97
N LEU A 16 10.24 -2.81 -11.93
CA LEU A 16 9.42 -3.04 -13.13
C LEU A 16 8.85 -1.74 -13.69
N LEU A 17 8.63 -0.73 -12.84
CA LEU A 17 8.11 0.56 -13.26
C LEU A 17 9.20 1.34 -13.99
N ARG A 18 8.92 1.73 -15.24
CA ARG A 18 9.82 2.56 -16.05
C ARG A 18 10.12 3.89 -15.33
N PRO A 19 11.39 4.36 -15.29
CA PRO A 19 11.75 5.71 -14.81
C PRO A 19 11.23 6.79 -15.78
N SER A 20 9.95 7.15 -15.67
CA SER A 20 9.29 8.13 -16.54
C SER A 20 8.14 8.80 -15.83
N PRO A 21 7.92 10.11 -16.03
CA PRO A 21 6.78 10.82 -15.47
C PRO A 21 5.42 10.40 -16.06
N ARG A 22 5.40 9.43 -17.00
CA ARG A 22 4.16 8.87 -17.55
C ARG A 22 3.90 7.44 -17.09
N ALA A 23 4.86 6.81 -16.41
CA ALA A 23 4.70 5.47 -15.88
C ALA A 23 4.07 5.54 -14.50
N ASN A 24 2.96 4.83 -14.31
CA ASN A 24 2.27 4.76 -13.03
C ASN A 24 2.10 3.31 -12.58
N LEU A 25 2.31 3.07 -11.29
CA LEU A 25 1.85 1.87 -10.61
C LEU A 25 0.48 2.19 -9.98
N ILE A 26 -0.55 1.42 -10.33
CA ILE A 26 -1.89 1.56 -9.77
C ILE A 26 -2.13 0.39 -8.81
N CYS A 27 -2.49 0.71 -7.57
CA CYS A 27 -2.78 -0.27 -6.53
C CYS A 27 -4.25 -0.20 -6.11
N LEU A 28 -4.88 -1.36 -5.99
CA LEU A 28 -6.10 -1.54 -5.21
C LEU A 28 -5.69 -1.85 -3.77
N GLU A 29 -6.18 -1.05 -2.83
CA GLU A 29 -5.95 -1.22 -1.40
C GLU A 29 -7.19 -1.91 -0.80
N PHE A 30 -7.05 -3.21 -0.50
CA PHE A 30 -8.11 -4.04 0.08
C PHE A 30 -7.51 -5.24 0.84
N PRO A 31 -8.11 -5.68 1.95
CA PRO A 31 -9.05 -4.94 2.81
C PRO A 31 -8.32 -3.90 3.66
N THR A 32 -8.90 -2.71 3.83
CA THR A 32 -8.27 -1.57 4.53
C THR A 32 -8.64 -1.47 6.00
N THR A 33 -9.81 -2.00 6.37
CA THR A 33 -10.40 -1.94 7.72
C THR A 33 -10.26 -3.24 8.51
N LYS A 34 -9.84 -4.32 7.85
CA LYS A 34 -9.59 -5.63 8.50
C LYS A 34 -8.44 -5.49 9.52
N PRO A 35 -8.63 -5.85 10.80
CA PRO A 35 -7.54 -5.86 11.78
C PRO A 35 -6.42 -6.83 11.37
N ALA A 36 -5.16 -6.42 11.54
CA ALA A 36 -4.00 -7.21 11.10
C ALA A 36 -3.88 -8.57 11.82
N GLU A 37 -4.32 -8.64 13.08
CA GLU A 37 -4.37 -9.86 13.92
C GLU A 37 -5.23 -11.00 13.33
N VAL A 38 -6.24 -10.67 12.52
CA VAL A 38 -7.09 -11.66 11.84
C VAL A 38 -6.31 -12.44 10.77
N GLY A 39 -5.11 -11.97 10.39
CA GLY A 39 -4.22 -12.65 9.46
C GLY A 39 -4.76 -12.69 8.03
N GLY A 40 -4.38 -13.70 7.25
CA GLY A 40 -4.84 -13.87 5.87
C GLY A 40 -4.63 -15.29 5.33
N PRO A 41 -4.92 -15.53 4.03
CA PRO A 41 -5.37 -14.55 3.02
C PRO A 41 -6.90 -14.26 3.03
N PRO A 42 -7.34 -13.06 2.55
CA PRO A 42 -6.51 -11.89 2.26
C PRO A 42 -6.00 -11.25 3.55
N TRP A 43 -4.77 -10.74 3.50
CA TRP A 43 -4.16 -9.98 4.61
C TRP A 43 -4.58 -8.51 4.52
N ALA A 44 -4.76 -7.85 5.66
CA ALA A 44 -5.04 -6.41 5.72
C ALA A 44 -4.01 -5.59 4.93
N SER A 45 -4.48 -4.70 4.06
CA SER A 45 -3.64 -3.84 3.21
C SER A 45 -4.05 -2.38 3.37
N PRO A 46 -3.80 -1.76 4.54
CA PRO A 46 -4.20 -0.37 4.80
C PRO A 46 -3.32 0.62 4.02
N PRO A 47 -3.81 1.85 3.74
CA PRO A 47 -3.07 2.86 2.97
C PRO A 47 -1.65 3.15 3.51
N LYS A 48 -1.48 3.15 4.83
CA LYS A 48 -0.18 3.36 5.49
C LYS A 48 0.86 2.30 5.13
N ALA A 49 0.44 1.07 4.83
CA ALA A 49 1.36 0.04 4.38
C ALA A 49 1.89 0.36 2.98
N TYR A 50 1.04 0.81 2.06
CA TYR A 50 1.50 1.22 0.73
C TYR A 50 2.45 2.42 0.82
N LEU A 51 2.12 3.41 1.64
CA LEU A 51 2.99 4.57 1.90
C LEU A 51 4.39 4.17 2.35
N GLU A 52 4.50 3.38 3.41
CA GLU A 52 5.83 3.02 3.92
C GLU A 52 6.62 2.12 2.96
N HIS A 53 5.97 1.10 2.38
CA HIS A 53 6.67 0.15 1.51
C HIS A 53 7.05 0.74 0.16
N LEU A 54 6.20 1.58 -0.46
CA LEU A 54 6.49 2.16 -1.78
C LEU A 54 7.33 3.44 -1.70
N SER A 55 7.37 4.12 -0.54
CA SER A 55 8.33 5.21 -0.31
C SER A 55 9.73 4.68 0.03
N HIS A 56 9.83 3.45 0.55
CA HIS A 56 11.09 2.81 0.93
C HIS A 56 11.22 1.37 0.36
N PRO A 57 11.22 1.20 -0.98
CA PRO A 57 11.17 -0.11 -1.60
C PRO A 57 12.33 -1.03 -1.22
N GLY A 58 11.99 -2.21 -0.69
CA GLY A 58 12.96 -3.23 -0.31
C GLY A 58 13.52 -3.10 1.10
N GLU A 59 13.24 -1.98 1.78
CA GLU A 59 13.67 -1.77 3.15
C GLU A 59 12.75 -2.44 4.17
N GLU A 60 13.27 -2.70 5.36
CA GLU A 60 12.48 -3.26 6.45
C GLU A 60 11.53 -2.19 7.02
N VAL A 61 10.23 -2.46 6.96
CA VAL A 61 9.19 -1.62 7.57
C VAL A 61 8.81 -2.20 8.94
N LYS A 62 8.78 -1.33 9.96
CA LYS A 62 8.44 -1.72 11.33
C LYS A 62 6.94 -1.80 11.53
N TYR A 63 6.52 -2.78 12.32
CA TYR A 63 5.15 -2.97 12.76
C TYR A 63 5.07 -2.89 14.29
N ASP A 64 3.92 -2.49 14.84
CA ASP A 64 3.63 -2.58 16.27
C ASP A 64 3.15 -3.99 16.68
N ALA A 65 2.76 -4.12 17.94
CA ALA A 65 2.32 -5.39 18.51
C ALA A 65 0.98 -5.85 17.91
N GLU A 66 0.19 -4.90 17.42
CA GLU A 66 -1.10 -5.08 16.78
C GLU A 66 -0.97 -5.46 15.29
N GLY A 67 0.26 -5.46 14.75
CA GLY A 67 0.54 -5.79 13.35
C GLY A 67 0.30 -4.62 12.40
N GLU A 68 0.21 -3.41 12.93
CA GLU A 68 0.00 -2.17 12.21
C GLU A 68 1.34 -1.49 11.88
N VAL A 69 1.39 -0.84 10.71
CA VAL A 69 2.63 -0.19 10.23
C VAL A 69 2.95 1.04 11.08
N LYS A 70 4.19 1.11 11.57
CA LYS A 70 4.74 2.31 12.23
C LYS A 70 5.36 3.23 11.19
N MET A 71 4.65 4.30 10.85
CA MET A 71 5.15 5.27 9.88
C MET A 71 6.35 6.05 10.40
N ASN A 72 7.28 6.38 9.51
CA ASN A 72 8.40 7.27 9.80
C ASN A 72 8.46 8.42 8.79
N PRO A 73 7.72 9.52 9.01
CA PRO A 73 7.63 10.63 8.06
C PRO A 73 8.95 11.40 7.90
N LEU A 74 9.93 11.18 8.79
CA LEU A 74 11.25 11.82 8.74
C LEU A 74 12.31 10.93 8.07
N ALA A 75 11.94 9.74 7.59
CA ALA A 75 12.85 8.88 6.87
C ALA A 75 13.32 9.56 5.58
N PRO A 76 14.63 9.46 5.24
CA PRO A 76 15.11 9.95 3.96
C PRO A 76 14.53 9.12 2.82
N SER A 77 14.38 9.74 1.65
CA SER A 77 13.95 9.03 0.44
C SER A 77 14.97 7.94 0.08
N SER A 78 14.51 6.72 -0.21
CA SER A 78 15.39 5.66 -0.67
C SER A 78 15.52 5.63 -2.20
N PRO A 79 16.57 4.98 -2.75
CA PRO A 79 16.68 4.77 -4.18
C PRO A 79 15.46 4.02 -4.76
N GLY A 80 14.84 4.58 -5.79
CA GLY A 80 13.66 4.00 -6.44
C GLY A 80 12.35 4.23 -5.69
N ALA A 81 12.36 5.08 -4.66
CA ALA A 81 11.16 5.51 -3.96
C ALA A 81 10.09 6.02 -4.92
N LEU A 82 8.84 5.62 -4.67
CA LEU A 82 7.69 6.13 -5.38
C LEU A 82 6.97 7.16 -4.53
N GLU A 83 6.48 8.21 -5.17
CA GLU A 83 5.52 9.15 -4.59
C GLU A 83 4.09 8.78 -4.97
N ARG A 84 3.16 8.98 -4.04
CA ARG A 84 1.73 8.80 -4.27
C ARG A 84 1.16 10.03 -4.94
N VAL A 85 0.80 9.91 -6.22
CA VAL A 85 0.25 11.00 -7.05
C VAL A 85 -1.28 10.98 -7.11
N GLY A 86 -1.93 10.00 -6.48
CA GLY A 86 -3.39 9.97 -6.31
C GLY A 86 -3.81 8.92 -5.28
N HIS A 87 -4.87 9.23 -4.52
CA HIS A 87 -5.49 8.33 -3.54
C HIS A 87 -6.96 8.69 -3.37
N TRP A 88 -7.88 7.79 -3.69
CA TRP A 88 -9.32 8.03 -3.59
C TRP A 88 -10.11 6.72 -3.46
N HIS A 89 -11.35 6.81 -2.97
CA HIS A 89 -12.31 5.71 -3.06
C HIS A 89 -12.85 5.61 -4.49
N PRO A 90 -12.88 4.42 -5.13
CA PRO A 90 -13.52 4.25 -6.41
C PRO A 90 -15.03 4.55 -6.31
N ALA A 91 -15.67 4.86 -7.43
CA ALA A 91 -17.11 5.15 -7.47
C ALA A 91 -17.96 3.95 -7.04
N ASP A 92 -17.47 2.73 -7.27
CA ASP A 92 -18.08 1.49 -6.82
C ASP A 92 -17.03 0.40 -6.65
N THR A 93 -17.34 -0.65 -5.89
CA THR A 93 -16.51 -1.83 -5.71
C THR A 93 -17.35 -3.09 -5.44
N HIS A 94 -16.69 -4.25 -5.31
CA HIS A 94 -17.33 -5.50 -4.94
C HIS A 94 -17.95 -5.41 -3.54
N LYS A 95 -19.01 -6.17 -3.27
CA LYS A 95 -19.73 -6.17 -1.96
C LYS A 95 -18.82 -6.34 -0.74
N VAL A 96 -17.68 -7.02 -0.89
CA VAL A 96 -16.71 -7.27 0.18
C VAL A 96 -15.86 -6.04 0.54
N GLY A 97 -15.73 -5.09 -0.37
CA GLY A 97 -15.03 -3.81 -0.16
C GLY A 97 -15.99 -2.70 0.27
N LYS A 98 -17.19 -3.05 0.73
CA LYS A 98 -18.19 -2.13 1.26
C LYS A 98 -18.48 -2.45 2.72
N ASP A 99 -18.77 -1.41 3.50
CA ASP A 99 -19.27 -1.56 4.86
C ASP A 99 -20.74 -2.02 4.89
N ALA A 100 -21.30 -2.14 6.10
CA ALA A 100 -22.68 -2.57 6.31
C ALA A 100 -23.72 -1.58 5.74
N ASP A 101 -23.36 -0.30 5.62
CA ASP A 101 -24.21 0.76 5.09
C ASP A 101 -24.04 0.91 3.55
N GLY A 102 -23.12 0.14 2.95
CA GLY A 102 -22.84 0.14 1.52
C GLY A 102 -21.81 1.18 1.08
N ASN A 103 -21.14 1.87 2.02
CA ASN A 103 -20.06 2.79 1.70
C ASN A 103 -18.82 2.02 1.23
N VAL A 104 -18.10 2.57 0.25
CA VAL A 104 -16.87 1.97 -0.28
C VAL A 104 -15.72 2.16 0.70
N GLU A 105 -15.06 1.07 1.10
CA GLU A 105 -13.88 1.09 1.97
C GLU A 105 -12.56 0.91 1.21
N ASP A 106 -12.63 0.36 -0.01
CA ASP A 106 -11.48 0.19 -0.89
C ASP A 106 -10.90 1.54 -1.31
N TYR A 107 -9.59 1.60 -1.51
CA TYR A 107 -8.94 2.75 -2.13
C TYR A 107 -8.22 2.35 -3.41
N ILE A 108 -8.17 3.29 -4.34
CA ILE A 108 -7.23 3.28 -5.46
C ILE A 108 -6.10 4.23 -5.11
N SER A 109 -4.86 3.76 -5.22
CA SER A 109 -3.67 4.62 -5.17
C SER A 109 -2.85 4.55 -6.44
N VAL A 110 -2.30 5.69 -6.83
CA VAL A 110 -1.45 5.85 -8.02
C VAL A 110 -0.08 6.32 -7.58
N TRP A 111 0.95 5.65 -8.07
CA TRP A 111 2.33 5.82 -7.65
C TRP A 111 3.25 6.04 -8.85
N ARG A 112 4.31 6.81 -8.66
CA ARG A 112 5.29 7.15 -9.70
C ARG A 112 6.68 7.32 -9.09
N HIS A 113 7.73 7.05 -9.86
CA HIS A 113 9.11 7.36 -9.44
C HIS A 113 9.24 8.85 -9.10
N ARG A 114 9.88 9.13 -7.96
CA ARG A 114 10.21 10.49 -7.51
C ARG A 114 11.29 11.13 -8.36
#